data_AF-A0AA85B6D7-F1
#
_entry.id   AF-A0AA85B6D7-F1
#
_cell.length_a   1.000
_cell.length_b   1.000
_cell.length_c   1.000
_cell.angle_alpha   90.00
_cell.angle_beta   90.00
_cell.angle_gamma   90.00
#
_symmetry.space_group_name_H-M   'P 1'
#
loop_
_entity.id
_entity.type
_entity.pdbx_description
1 polymer ?
#
loop_
_entity_poly.entity_id
_entity_poly.type
_entity_poly.pdbx_seq_one_letter_code
_entity_poly.pdbx_strand_id
1 'polypeptide(L)'
;MENDVIANGRISNLCDTLPKYPSLRTIIKRMTKRIRPQGQVGVGDIEDGVSEHMKRKWEPPNWRAQLSNIRKMRESRDAPVDSMGCERLADETEHPKTFRLQVLISLMLSSQTKDQITAAAMERLKLRGCTLTTLTSMKTEDLQELIYPVGFYKTKALNIKKTCEILKEKYNSDIPETVEELCTLPGVGPKMAYLAMQCAWKKVTGIGVDTHVHRIINRLKWNKNQPNLQKKLVWPSKNGSQGNTGMKLIGY
;
A
#
# COMPACT_ATOMS: atom_id res chain seq x y z
N MET A 1 10.94 -51.17 -29.89
CA MET A 1 9.63 -51.48 -30.50
C MET A 1 8.62 -51.13 -29.44
N GLU A 2 7.74 -50.15 -29.52
CA GLU A 2 7.19 -49.18 -30.49
C GLU A 2 6.31 -48.28 -29.58
N ASN A 3 5.86 -47.07 -29.85
CA ASN A 3 6.05 -46.01 -30.83
C ASN A 3 5.30 -44.80 -30.23
N ASP A 4 5.72 -43.59 -30.59
CA ASP A 4 4.96 -42.35 -30.42
C ASP A 4 3.54 -42.42 -31.02
N VAL A 5 2.55 -41.74 -30.43
CA VAL A 5 1.56 -40.95 -31.19
C VAL A 5 1.03 -39.78 -30.34
N ILE A 6 1.32 -38.57 -30.82
CA ILE A 6 0.64 -37.31 -30.49
C ILE A 6 -0.77 -37.32 -31.10
N ALA A 7 -1.82 -36.96 -30.35
CA ALA A 7 -3.10 -36.57 -30.94
C ALA A 7 -3.89 -35.58 -30.05
N ASN A 8 -3.82 -34.32 -30.49
CA ASN A 8 -4.80 -33.22 -30.40
C ASN A 8 -6.14 -33.44 -29.67
N GLY A 9 -6.38 -32.59 -28.66
CA GLY A 9 -7.57 -31.70 -28.59
C GLY A 9 -8.91 -32.26 -28.09
N ARG A 10 -9.31 -31.83 -26.89
CA ARG A 10 -10.65 -31.24 -26.62
C ARG A 10 -10.77 -30.72 -25.18
N ILE A 11 -11.15 -29.45 -25.08
CA ILE A 11 -11.64 -28.80 -23.87
C ILE A 11 -13.10 -29.22 -23.69
N SER A 12 -13.44 -29.84 -22.56
CA SER A 12 -14.81 -29.81 -22.05
C SER A 12 -14.85 -30.21 -20.57
N ASN A 13 -15.64 -29.46 -19.81
CA ASN A 13 -16.18 -29.76 -18.47
C ASN A 13 -15.49 -29.07 -17.29
N LEU A 14 -15.66 -27.75 -17.23
CA LEU A 14 -15.86 -27.07 -15.94
C LEU A 14 -16.73 -25.81 -16.14
N CYS A 15 -17.98 -25.97 -16.60
CA CYS A 15 -18.92 -24.85 -16.71
C CYS A 15 -20.36 -25.16 -16.27
N ASP A 16 -20.65 -26.37 -15.80
CA ASP A 16 -22.01 -26.74 -15.40
C ASP A 16 -22.18 -26.64 -13.89
N THR A 17 -22.15 -25.42 -13.37
CA THR A 17 -23.01 -24.91 -12.28
C THR A 17 -22.55 -23.50 -11.95
N LEU A 18 -23.29 -22.47 -12.34
CA LEU A 18 -23.49 -21.21 -11.59
C LEU A 18 -24.53 -20.31 -12.31
N PRO A 19 -25.39 -19.56 -11.57
CA PRO A 19 -26.68 -19.04 -12.06
C PRO A 19 -26.69 -17.63 -12.69
N LYS A 20 -27.65 -17.47 -13.61
CA LYS A 20 -28.42 -16.31 -14.11
C LYS A 20 -27.98 -14.87 -13.76
N TYR A 21 -27.00 -14.30 -14.48
CA TYR A 21 -26.94 -12.84 -14.72
C TYR A 21 -26.47 -12.52 -16.16
N PRO A 22 -27.29 -11.88 -17.01
CA PRO A 22 -26.97 -11.68 -18.43
C PRO A 22 -25.93 -10.58 -18.72
N SER A 23 -25.56 -9.73 -17.74
CA SER A 23 -24.61 -8.62 -17.95
C SER A 23 -23.13 -9.01 -17.87
N LEU A 24 -22.79 -10.19 -17.35
CA LEU A 24 -21.40 -10.67 -17.22
C LEU A 24 -20.91 -11.45 -18.45
N ARG A 25 -21.81 -12.07 -19.22
CA ARG A 25 -21.43 -12.80 -20.45
C ARG A 25 -20.85 -11.87 -21.52
N THR A 26 -21.35 -10.64 -21.62
CA THR A 26 -20.83 -9.63 -22.57
C THR A 26 -19.44 -9.13 -22.18
N ILE A 27 -19.16 -9.04 -20.87
CA ILE A 27 -17.86 -8.60 -20.34
C ILE A 27 -16.81 -9.70 -20.54
N ILE A 28 -17.16 -10.96 -20.25
CA ILE A 28 -16.24 -12.12 -20.44
C ILE A 28 -15.96 -12.37 -21.93
N LYS A 29 -16.96 -12.24 -22.83
CA LYS A 29 -16.73 -12.33 -24.30
C LYS A 29 -15.86 -11.19 -24.84
N ARG A 30 -15.91 -9.99 -24.23
CA ARG A 30 -15.03 -8.86 -24.59
C ARG A 30 -13.59 -9.06 -24.10
N MET A 31 -13.40 -9.69 -22.93
CA MET A 31 -12.08 -9.97 -22.38
C MET A 31 -11.38 -11.14 -23.09
N THR A 32 -12.12 -12.17 -23.52
CA THR A 32 -11.56 -13.36 -24.18
C THR A 32 -11.16 -13.14 -25.65
N LYS A 33 -11.69 -12.12 -26.34
CA LYS A 33 -11.32 -11.80 -27.73
C LYS A 33 -9.97 -11.09 -27.91
N ARG A 34 -9.30 -10.67 -26.84
CA ARG A 34 -8.08 -9.84 -26.91
C ARG A 34 -6.77 -10.55 -26.56
N ILE A 35 -6.82 -11.86 -26.28
CA ILE A 35 -5.62 -12.66 -26.05
C ILE A 35 -5.39 -13.53 -27.28
N ARG A 36 -4.58 -13.03 -28.22
CA ARG A 36 -3.97 -13.90 -29.24
C ARG A 36 -2.79 -14.62 -28.57
N PRO A 37 -2.65 -15.96 -28.70
CA PRO A 37 -1.45 -16.63 -28.26
C PRO A 37 -0.35 -16.33 -29.29
N GLN A 38 0.63 -15.51 -28.93
CA GLN A 38 1.91 -15.47 -29.65
C GLN A 38 2.82 -16.54 -29.06
N GLY A 39 3.54 -17.19 -29.96
CA GLY A 39 4.12 -18.51 -29.79
C GLY A 39 5.25 -18.62 -28.77
N GLN A 40 5.62 -19.87 -28.51
CA GLN A 40 6.85 -20.24 -27.81
C GLN A 40 8.04 -19.50 -28.43
N VAL A 41 8.74 -18.70 -27.63
CA VAL A 41 10.02 -18.11 -28.03
C VAL A 41 11.11 -18.90 -27.33
N GLY A 42 11.91 -19.59 -28.14
CA GLY A 42 13.11 -20.29 -27.68
C GLY A 42 14.14 -19.34 -27.09
N VAL A 43 14.97 -19.88 -26.20
CA VAL A 43 16.13 -19.17 -25.64
C VAL A 43 17.13 -18.97 -26.78
N GLY A 44 17.13 -17.78 -27.36
CA GLY A 44 18.13 -17.32 -28.32
C GLY A 44 18.63 -15.96 -27.87
N ASP A 45 19.94 -15.79 -27.83
CA ASP A 45 20.62 -14.56 -27.47
C ASP A 45 20.17 -13.43 -28.42
N ILE A 46 19.54 -12.40 -27.87
CA ILE A 46 19.12 -11.21 -28.63
C ILE A 46 20.24 -10.17 -28.50
N GLU A 47 20.95 -9.95 -29.59
CA GLU A 47 21.95 -8.88 -29.72
C GLU A 47 21.28 -7.50 -29.60
N ASP A 48 21.78 -6.69 -28.67
CA ASP A 48 21.29 -5.34 -28.34
C ASP A 48 21.68 -4.31 -29.42
N GLY A 49 20.90 -4.25 -30.51
CA GLY A 49 20.90 -3.12 -31.43
C GLY A 49 19.96 -2.01 -30.97
N VAL A 50 20.43 -1.07 -30.14
CA VAL A 50 19.65 0.14 -29.79
C VAL A 50 20.44 1.41 -30.07
N SER A 51 19.90 2.18 -31.02
CA SER A 51 20.25 3.54 -31.42
C SER A 51 20.62 4.44 -30.23
N GLU A 52 21.77 5.08 -30.42
CA GLU A 52 22.42 6.03 -29.54
C GLU A 52 21.70 7.37 -29.63
N HIS A 53 20.89 7.72 -28.61
CA HIS A 53 20.61 9.08 -28.09
C HIS A 53 19.33 9.09 -27.23
N MET A 54 19.40 8.44 -26.07
CA MET A 54 18.59 8.76 -24.90
C MET A 54 19.44 8.32 -23.72
N LYS A 55 19.81 9.23 -22.79
CA LYS A 55 20.58 8.87 -21.60
C LYS A 55 19.87 7.69 -20.93
N ARG A 56 20.43 6.47 -21.03
CA ARG A 56 19.81 5.25 -20.50
C ARG A 56 19.53 5.49 -19.02
N LYS A 57 18.24 5.56 -18.66
CA LYS A 57 17.80 5.62 -17.27
C LYS A 57 18.38 4.38 -16.59
N TRP A 58 19.17 4.58 -15.55
CA TRP A 58 19.80 3.45 -14.89
C TRP A 58 18.75 2.50 -14.31
N GLU A 59 18.96 1.21 -14.51
CA GLU A 59 18.17 0.14 -13.95
C GLU A 59 19.12 -0.85 -13.26
N PRO A 60 18.74 -1.46 -12.12
CA PRO A 60 19.57 -2.48 -11.49
C PRO A 60 19.77 -3.68 -12.44
N PRO A 61 20.96 -4.30 -12.50
CA PRO A 61 21.16 -5.50 -13.30
C PRO A 61 20.15 -6.59 -12.94
N ASN A 62 19.59 -7.29 -13.94
CA ASN A 62 18.66 -8.40 -13.76
C ASN A 62 17.37 -8.09 -12.97
N TRP A 63 17.00 -6.82 -12.79
CA TRP A 63 15.82 -6.44 -11.99
C TRP A 63 14.52 -7.08 -12.50
N ARG A 64 14.37 -7.24 -13.83
CA ARG A 64 13.20 -7.88 -14.45
C ARG A 64 13.07 -9.35 -14.04
N ALA A 65 14.18 -10.10 -14.12
CA ALA A 65 14.23 -11.50 -13.72
C ALA A 65 13.99 -11.64 -12.20
N GLN A 66 14.62 -10.79 -11.39
CA GLN A 66 14.43 -10.77 -9.94
C GLN A 66 12.97 -10.45 -9.56
N LEU A 67 12.34 -9.47 -10.22
CA LEU A 67 10.93 -9.15 -10.02
C LEU A 67 10.02 -10.32 -10.41
N SER A 68 10.31 -11.00 -11.52
CA SER A 68 9.59 -12.20 -11.94
C SER A 68 9.67 -13.30 -10.88
N ASN A 69 10.87 -13.55 -10.36
CA ASN A 69 11.09 -14.54 -9.30
C ASN A 69 10.37 -14.16 -8.00
N ILE A 70 10.39 -12.89 -7.60
CA ILE A 70 9.66 -12.40 -6.42
C ILE A 70 8.15 -12.59 -6.59
N ARG A 71 7.61 -12.30 -7.78
CA ARG A 71 6.19 -12.52 -8.08
C ARG A 71 5.82 -13.99 -7.99
N LYS A 72 6.63 -14.88 -8.58
CA LYS A 72 6.45 -16.33 -8.49
C LYS A 72 6.51 -16.84 -7.04
N MET A 73 7.48 -16.36 -6.26
CA MET A 73 7.60 -16.69 -4.84
C MET A 73 6.37 -16.25 -4.03
N ARG A 74 5.76 -15.11 -4.38
CA ARG A 74 4.62 -14.50 -3.67
C ARG A 74 3.25 -14.92 -4.22
N GLU A 75 3.21 -15.79 -5.23
CA GLU A 75 1.97 -16.23 -5.88
C GLU A 75 1.01 -16.91 -4.89
N SER A 76 1.56 -17.63 -3.90
CA SER A 76 0.80 -18.30 -2.85
C SER A 76 0.27 -17.38 -1.74
N ARG A 77 0.60 -16.08 -1.73
CA ARG A 77 0.12 -15.04 -0.77
C ARG A 77 0.14 -15.51 0.69
N ASP A 78 1.34 -15.78 1.19
CA ASP A 78 1.63 -16.34 2.50
C ASP A 78 1.65 -15.33 3.67
N ALA A 79 1.53 -14.03 3.41
CA ALA A 79 1.73 -13.01 4.44
C ALA A 79 0.39 -12.45 4.98
N PRO A 80 0.31 -12.16 6.30
CA PRO A 80 -0.88 -11.56 6.90
C PRO A 80 -1.36 -10.27 6.21
N VAL A 81 -0.44 -9.39 5.80
CA VAL A 81 -0.75 -8.14 5.08
C VAL A 81 -1.58 -8.37 3.80
N ASP A 82 -1.49 -9.54 3.17
CA ASP A 82 -2.23 -9.85 1.95
C ASP A 82 -3.74 -9.99 2.19
N SER A 83 -4.15 -10.29 3.43
CA SER A 83 -5.54 -10.47 3.84
C SER A 83 -5.99 -9.41 4.85
N MET A 84 -5.09 -9.01 5.75
CA MET A 84 -5.34 -8.12 6.90
C MET A 84 -4.61 -6.77 6.78
N GLY A 85 -4.13 -6.43 5.59
CA GLY A 85 -3.55 -5.11 5.31
C GLY A 85 -4.53 -3.98 5.60
N CYS A 86 -4.00 -2.83 6.03
CA CYS A 86 -4.78 -1.65 6.43
C CYS A 86 -5.77 -1.20 5.35
N GLU A 87 -5.42 -1.38 4.08
CA GLU A 87 -6.25 -1.04 2.93
C GLU A 87 -7.57 -1.84 2.85
N ARG A 88 -7.69 -2.95 3.59
CA ARG A 88 -8.87 -3.83 3.62
C ARG A 88 -9.70 -3.72 4.91
N LEU A 89 -9.24 -2.99 5.92
CA LEU A 89 -9.89 -3.00 7.24
C LEU A 89 -11.09 -2.06 7.34
N ALA A 90 -11.13 -1.03 6.49
CA ALA A 90 -12.24 -0.10 6.39
C ALA A 90 -13.45 -0.73 5.68
N ASP A 91 -14.65 -0.33 6.08
CA ASP A 91 -15.91 -0.79 5.49
C ASP A 91 -16.29 0.10 4.30
N GLU A 92 -16.26 -0.46 3.09
CA GLU A 92 -16.58 0.27 1.86
C GLU A 92 -18.08 0.59 1.71
N THR A 93 -18.95 -0.01 2.53
CA THR A 93 -20.41 0.24 2.51
C THR A 93 -20.81 1.46 3.34
N GLU A 94 -19.89 1.93 4.20
CA GLU A 94 -20.10 3.11 5.04
C GLU A 94 -20.10 4.42 4.25
N HIS A 95 -20.60 5.48 4.88
CA HIS A 95 -20.54 6.82 4.31
C HIS A 95 -19.08 7.18 3.93
N PRO A 96 -18.81 7.84 2.78
CA PRO A 96 -17.44 8.07 2.30
C PRO A 96 -16.50 8.69 3.33
N LYS A 97 -16.97 9.67 4.11
CA LYS A 97 -16.16 10.27 5.20
C LYS A 97 -15.79 9.27 6.29
N THR A 98 -16.72 8.39 6.66
CA THR A 98 -16.50 7.33 7.65
C THR A 98 -15.52 6.30 7.12
N PHE A 99 -15.68 5.86 5.86
CA PHE A 99 -14.73 4.97 5.21
C PHE A 99 -13.30 5.53 5.25
N ARG A 100 -13.11 6.80 4.84
CA ARG A 100 -11.80 7.46 4.84
C ARG A 100 -11.21 7.60 6.25
N LEU A 101 -12.04 7.93 7.24
CA LEU A 101 -11.64 7.95 8.65
C LEU A 101 -11.17 6.58 9.12
N GLN A 102 -11.90 5.50 8.79
CA GLN A 102 -11.52 4.14 9.15
C GLN A 102 -10.19 3.73 8.50
N VAL A 103 -9.94 4.11 7.24
CA VAL A 103 -8.65 3.94 6.59
C VAL A 103 -7.55 4.64 7.38
N LEU A 104 -7.73 5.91 7.73
CA LEU A 104 -6.74 6.67 8.49
C LEU A 104 -6.44 6.02 9.86
N ILE A 105 -7.47 5.62 10.60
CA ILE A 105 -7.31 4.98 11.92
C ILE A 105 -6.59 3.64 11.78
N SER A 106 -6.91 2.83 10.77
CA SER A 106 -6.23 1.56 10.53
C SER A 106 -4.71 1.76 10.33
N LEU A 107 -4.33 2.81 9.60
CA LEU A 107 -2.93 3.18 9.38
C LEU A 107 -2.26 3.69 10.67
N MET A 108 -2.97 4.47 11.49
CA MET A 108 -2.45 4.92 12.79
C MET A 108 -2.19 3.74 13.73
N LEU A 109 -3.09 2.75 13.74
CA LEU A 109 -2.98 1.57 14.58
C LEU A 109 -1.91 0.58 14.10
N SER A 110 -1.63 0.48 12.80
CA SER A 110 -0.64 -0.48 12.27
C SER A 110 0.81 -0.13 12.54
N SER A 111 1.13 1.13 12.82
CA SER A 111 2.51 1.54 13.12
C SER A 111 3.08 0.72 14.28
N GLN A 112 4.16 -0.04 14.03
CA GLN A 112 4.78 -0.93 15.02
C GLN A 112 3.80 -1.91 15.68
N THR A 113 2.85 -2.45 14.91
CA THR A 113 1.88 -3.45 15.38
C THR A 113 1.68 -4.51 14.29
N LYS A 114 1.50 -5.77 14.68
CA LYS A 114 1.26 -6.86 13.73
C LYS A 114 -0.12 -6.70 13.07
N ASP A 115 -0.22 -7.04 11.79
CA ASP A 115 -1.44 -6.87 10.99
C ASP A 115 -2.67 -7.54 11.64
N GLN A 116 -2.52 -8.74 12.20
CA GLN A 116 -3.62 -9.45 12.87
C GLN A 116 -4.15 -8.69 14.10
N ILE A 117 -3.26 -8.05 14.87
CA ILE A 117 -3.64 -7.28 16.06
C ILE A 117 -4.35 -6.00 15.63
N THR A 118 -3.87 -5.35 14.57
CA THR A 118 -4.51 -4.17 14.00
C THR A 118 -5.89 -4.50 13.44
N ALA A 119 -6.03 -5.61 12.72
CA ALA A 119 -7.31 -6.07 12.18
C ALA A 119 -8.34 -6.32 13.29
N ALA A 120 -7.94 -7.05 14.35
CA ALA A 120 -8.81 -7.32 15.49
C ALA A 120 -9.21 -6.02 16.23
N ALA A 121 -8.30 -5.05 16.36
CA ALA A 121 -8.62 -3.76 16.97
C ALA A 121 -9.60 -2.94 16.10
N MET A 122 -9.40 -2.92 14.79
CA MET A 122 -10.32 -2.26 13.85
C MET A 122 -11.71 -2.90 13.88
N GLU A 123 -11.80 -4.22 13.98
CA GLU A 123 -13.08 -4.93 14.11
C GLU A 123 -13.82 -4.51 15.38
N ARG A 124 -13.16 -4.50 16.54
CA ARG A 124 -13.77 -4.03 17.80
C ARG A 124 -14.21 -2.57 17.72
N LEU A 125 -13.44 -1.69 17.09
CA LEU A 125 -13.84 -0.30 16.86
C LEU A 125 -15.08 -0.20 15.97
N LYS A 126 -15.15 -0.99 14.88
CA LYS A 126 -16.30 -0.99 13.98
C LYS A 126 -17.56 -1.48 14.68
N LEU A 127 -17.47 -2.53 15.49
CA LEU A 127 -18.59 -3.03 16.30
C LEU A 127 -19.14 -1.99 17.29
N ARG A 128 -18.30 -1.03 17.72
CA ARG A 128 -18.71 0.09 18.59
C ARG A 128 -19.11 1.35 17.80
N GLY A 129 -19.13 1.28 16.47
CA GLY A 129 -19.45 2.40 15.58
C GLY A 129 -18.24 3.30 15.34
N CYS A 130 -17.31 2.89 14.48
CA CYS A 130 -16.09 3.64 14.14
C CYS A 130 -16.38 4.87 13.25
N THR A 131 -17.09 5.84 13.83
CA THR A 131 -17.45 7.13 13.22
C THR A 131 -16.78 8.28 13.96
N LEU A 132 -16.67 9.44 13.32
CA LEU A 132 -16.08 10.62 13.95
C LEU A 132 -16.82 10.98 15.24
N THR A 133 -18.16 11.00 15.19
CA THR A 133 -19.01 11.33 16.34
C THR A 133 -18.74 10.40 17.51
N THR A 134 -18.75 9.09 17.26
CA THR A 134 -18.52 8.09 18.30
C THR A 134 -17.14 8.22 18.93
N LEU A 135 -16.09 8.35 18.10
CA LEU A 135 -14.70 8.46 18.57
C LEU A 135 -14.46 9.75 19.35
N THR A 136 -15.07 10.86 18.93
CA THR A 136 -15.02 12.12 19.68
C THR A 136 -15.74 12.02 21.02
N SER A 137 -16.91 11.36 21.09
CA SER A 137 -17.67 11.22 22.35
C SER A 137 -17.11 10.17 23.31
N MET A 138 -16.38 9.17 22.81
CA MET A 138 -15.84 8.07 23.60
C MET A 138 -14.78 8.56 24.60
N LYS A 139 -14.78 8.02 25.83
CA LYS A 139 -13.72 8.30 26.80
C LYS A 139 -12.39 7.73 26.31
N THR A 140 -11.30 8.38 26.70
CA THR A 140 -9.96 7.96 26.24
C THR A 140 -9.63 6.56 26.75
N GLU A 141 -10.06 6.21 27.96
CA GLU A 141 -9.88 4.93 28.62
C GLU A 141 -10.61 3.81 27.84
N ASP A 142 -11.88 4.03 27.49
CA ASP A 142 -12.66 3.08 26.68
C ASP A 142 -12.00 2.83 25.31
N LEU A 143 -11.47 3.89 24.68
CA LEU A 143 -10.76 3.76 23.41
C LEU A 143 -9.47 2.96 23.57
N GLN A 144 -8.73 3.18 24.67
CA GLN A 144 -7.51 2.42 24.98
C GLN A 144 -7.81 0.93 25.17
N GLU A 145 -8.87 0.59 25.88
CA GLU A 145 -9.30 -0.79 26.07
C GLU A 145 -9.70 -1.43 24.74
N LEU A 146 -10.46 -0.72 23.89
CA LEU A 146 -10.88 -1.23 22.59
C LEU A 146 -9.71 -1.54 21.66
N ILE A 147 -8.66 -0.72 21.67
CA ILE A 147 -7.51 -0.93 20.79
C ILE A 147 -6.40 -1.78 21.43
N TYR A 148 -6.47 -2.14 22.71
CA TYR A 148 -5.52 -3.07 23.33
C TYR A 148 -5.59 -4.46 22.65
N PRO A 149 -4.47 -5.15 22.34
CA PRO A 149 -3.08 -4.88 22.70
C PRO A 149 -2.25 -4.22 21.58
N VAL A 150 -2.80 -3.28 20.81
CA VAL A 150 -2.03 -2.52 19.82
C VAL A 150 -0.80 -1.88 20.48
N GLY A 151 0.35 -1.94 19.79
CA GLY A 151 1.59 -1.34 20.29
C GLY A 151 1.43 0.16 20.51
N PHE A 152 1.88 0.69 21.64
CA PHE A 152 1.72 2.10 22.02
C PHE A 152 0.26 2.58 22.06
N TYR A 153 -0.70 1.70 22.42
CA TYR A 153 -2.13 2.01 22.42
C TYR A 153 -2.50 3.29 23.18
N LYS A 154 -1.87 3.59 24.32
CA LYS A 154 -2.14 4.82 25.10
C LYS A 154 -1.88 6.09 24.28
N THR A 155 -0.70 6.17 23.65
CA THR A 155 -0.32 7.31 22.79
C THR A 155 -1.18 7.36 21.53
N LYS A 156 -1.47 6.20 20.93
CA LYS A 156 -2.33 6.13 19.73
C LYS A 156 -3.76 6.58 20.01
N ALA A 157 -4.36 6.18 21.14
CA ALA A 157 -5.69 6.63 21.54
C ALA A 157 -5.73 8.16 21.68
N LEU A 158 -4.73 8.76 22.32
CA LEU A 158 -4.61 10.22 22.43
C LEU A 158 -4.48 10.89 21.05
N ASN A 159 -3.65 10.34 20.16
CA ASN A 159 -3.49 10.87 18.81
C ASN A 159 -4.77 10.75 17.98
N ILE A 160 -5.51 9.64 18.09
CA ILE A 160 -6.79 9.44 17.41
C ILE A 160 -7.81 10.49 17.90
N LYS A 161 -7.92 10.71 19.21
CA LYS A 161 -8.82 11.73 19.79
C LYS A 161 -8.51 13.13 19.28
N LYS A 162 -7.24 13.54 19.36
CA LYS A 162 -6.77 14.84 18.83
C LYS A 162 -7.00 14.97 17.33
N THR A 163 -6.80 13.89 16.58
CA THR A 163 -7.10 13.86 15.15
C THR A 163 -8.58 14.13 14.93
N CYS A 164 -9.48 13.42 15.63
CA CYS A 164 -10.92 13.61 15.48
C CYS A 164 -11.36 15.05 15.80
N GLU A 165 -10.78 15.67 16.82
CA GLU A 165 -11.00 17.10 17.14
C GLU A 165 -10.58 18.02 15.98
N ILE A 166 -9.36 17.83 15.45
CA ILE A 166 -8.86 18.60 14.31
C ILE A 166 -9.75 18.43 13.07
N LEU A 167 -10.20 17.20 12.77
CA LEU A 167 -11.05 16.94 11.61
C LEU A 167 -12.42 17.64 11.74
N LYS A 168 -12.98 17.64 12.95
CA LYS A 168 -14.24 18.31 13.25
C LYS A 168 -14.13 19.82 13.07
N GLU A 169 -13.04 20.43 13.55
CA GLU A 169 -12.84 21.88 13.54
C GLU A 169 -12.41 22.43 12.17
N LYS A 170 -11.50 21.75 11.47
CA LYS A 170 -10.79 22.31 10.30
C LYS A 170 -11.16 21.67 8.97
N TYR A 171 -11.62 20.43 8.96
CA TYR A 171 -11.77 19.64 7.73
C TYR A 171 -13.20 19.17 7.49
N ASN A 172 -14.20 19.90 8.02
CA ASN A 172 -15.62 19.58 7.86
C ASN A 172 -15.94 18.10 8.15
N SER A 173 -15.34 17.57 9.23
CA SER A 173 -15.51 16.18 9.67
C SER A 173 -15.06 15.11 8.67
N ASP A 174 -14.15 15.44 7.75
CA ASP A 174 -13.49 14.51 6.84
C ASP A 174 -11.97 14.55 7.04
N ILE A 175 -11.23 13.59 6.48
CA ILE A 175 -9.77 13.63 6.48
C ILE A 175 -9.26 14.65 5.43
N PRO A 176 -8.05 15.22 5.56
CA PRO A 176 -7.47 16.06 4.52
C PRO A 176 -7.24 15.31 3.20
N GLU A 177 -7.27 16.04 2.08
CA GLU A 177 -7.10 15.51 0.72
C GLU A 177 -5.68 15.74 0.16
N THR A 178 -4.74 16.18 1.00
CA THR A 178 -3.33 16.39 0.62
C THR A 178 -2.38 15.67 1.57
N VAL A 179 -1.19 15.30 1.07
CA VAL A 179 -0.17 14.59 1.85
C VAL A 179 0.37 15.49 2.95
N GLU A 180 0.59 16.76 2.64
CA GLU A 180 1.12 17.78 3.52
C GLU A 180 0.20 18.00 4.72
N GLU A 181 -1.10 18.15 4.47
CA GLU A 181 -2.10 18.32 5.53
C GLU A 181 -2.28 17.04 6.36
N LEU A 182 -2.30 15.86 5.73
CA LEU A 182 -2.34 14.59 6.45
C LEU A 182 -1.16 14.45 7.42
N CYS A 183 0.03 14.90 7.03
CA CYS A 183 1.21 14.88 7.90
C CYS A 183 1.16 15.88 9.06
N THR A 184 0.20 16.82 9.07
CA THR A 184 -0.02 17.71 10.22
C THR A 184 -0.78 17.00 11.36
N LEU A 185 -1.44 15.89 11.05
CA LEU A 185 -2.19 15.12 12.03
C LEU A 185 -1.23 14.38 12.99
N PRO A 186 -1.54 14.33 14.29
CA PRO A 186 -0.66 13.75 15.28
C PRO A 186 -0.44 12.25 15.04
N GLY A 187 0.82 11.84 14.91
CA GLY A 187 1.19 10.45 14.67
C GLY A 187 1.05 9.99 13.22
N VAL A 188 0.75 10.89 12.27
CA VAL A 188 0.70 10.58 10.84
C VAL A 188 1.99 11.07 10.17
N GLY A 189 2.79 10.13 9.66
CA GLY A 189 4.01 10.44 8.90
C GLY A 189 3.81 10.33 7.38
N PRO A 190 4.81 10.74 6.58
CA PRO A 190 4.72 10.75 5.10
C PRO A 190 4.30 9.41 4.50
N LYS A 191 4.83 8.27 4.99
CA LYS A 191 4.42 6.93 4.54
C LYS A 191 2.91 6.73 4.70
N MET A 192 2.38 7.05 5.88
CA MET A 192 0.96 6.87 6.18
C MET A 192 0.10 7.80 5.34
N ALA A 193 0.54 9.05 5.13
CA ALA A 193 -0.16 10.00 4.28
C ALA A 193 -0.26 9.51 2.82
N TYR A 194 0.82 8.97 2.23
CA TYR A 194 0.75 8.37 0.89
C TYR A 194 -0.22 7.19 0.82
N LEU A 195 -0.17 6.29 1.81
CA LEU A 195 -1.09 5.15 1.87
C LEU A 195 -2.55 5.59 2.07
N ALA A 196 -2.79 6.61 2.89
CA ALA A 196 -4.11 7.20 3.08
C ALA A 196 -4.64 7.79 1.78
N MET A 197 -3.85 8.58 1.05
CA MET A 197 -4.23 9.10 -0.27
C MET A 197 -4.58 7.99 -1.26
N GLN A 198 -3.79 6.91 -1.29
CA GLN A 198 -4.05 5.79 -2.17
C GLN A 198 -5.32 5.03 -1.79
N CYS A 199 -5.54 4.75 -0.50
CA CYS A 199 -6.62 3.86 -0.06
C CYS A 199 -7.96 4.61 0.09
N ALA A 200 -7.91 5.79 0.69
CA ALA A 200 -9.08 6.61 1.06
C ALA A 200 -9.56 7.48 -0.11
N TRP A 201 -8.64 8.06 -0.87
CA TRP A 201 -8.94 8.99 -1.97
C TRP A 201 -8.75 8.37 -3.37
N LYS A 202 -8.23 7.14 -3.45
CA LYS A 202 -7.88 6.47 -4.71
C LYS A 202 -6.92 7.31 -5.57
N LYS A 203 -6.07 8.11 -4.93
CA LYS A 203 -5.07 8.99 -5.57
C LYS A 203 -3.66 8.51 -5.23
N VAL A 204 -2.87 8.19 -6.27
CA VAL A 204 -1.46 7.81 -6.09
C VAL A 204 -0.61 9.08 -6.10
N THR A 205 -0.24 9.57 -4.92
CA THR A 205 0.57 10.79 -4.74
C THR A 205 2.05 10.49 -4.45
N GLY A 206 2.38 9.23 -4.12
CA GLY A 206 3.75 8.80 -3.84
C GLY A 206 3.81 7.34 -3.42
N ILE A 207 5.01 6.89 -3.04
CA ILE A 207 5.26 5.51 -2.59
C ILE A 207 5.56 5.53 -1.09
N GLY A 208 4.73 4.83 -0.31
CA GLY A 208 4.96 4.62 1.11
C GLY A 208 6.07 3.61 1.39
N VAL A 209 7.32 4.07 1.42
CA VAL A 209 8.48 3.21 1.72
C VAL A 209 8.59 2.93 3.22
N ASP A 210 8.82 1.68 3.59
CA ASP A 210 9.07 1.27 4.96
C ASP A 210 10.36 0.47 5.13
N THR A 211 10.56 -0.02 6.35
CA THR A 211 11.74 -0.80 6.72
C THR A 211 11.86 -2.10 5.91
N HIS A 212 10.74 -2.71 5.50
CA HIS A 212 10.76 -3.92 4.68
C HIS A 212 11.18 -3.62 3.24
N VAL A 213 10.57 -2.60 2.62
CA VAL A 213 10.95 -2.13 1.28
C VAL A 213 12.42 -1.74 1.26
N HIS A 214 12.87 -0.96 2.25
CA HIS A 214 14.27 -0.57 2.40
C HIS A 214 15.20 -1.78 2.52
N ARG A 215 14.85 -2.76 3.36
CA ARG A 215 15.64 -4.00 3.54
C ARG A 215 15.72 -4.83 2.26
N ILE A 216 14.61 -4.97 1.53
CA ILE A 216 14.54 -5.74 0.28
C ILE A 216 15.38 -5.07 -0.80
N ILE A 217 15.21 -3.76 -1.02
CA ILE A 217 15.98 -3.00 -2.00
C ILE A 217 17.48 -3.12 -1.75
N ASN A 218 17.90 -3.02 -0.48
CA ASN A 218 19.31 -3.16 -0.13
C ASN A 218 19.83 -4.60 -0.33
N ARG A 219 19.03 -5.62 0.02
CA ARG A 219 19.41 -7.02 -0.21
C ARG A 219 19.52 -7.36 -1.71
N LEU A 220 18.64 -6.79 -2.53
CA LEU A 220 18.67 -6.96 -4.00
C LEU A 220 19.70 -6.06 -4.69
N LYS A 221 20.37 -5.17 -3.95
CA LYS A 221 21.29 -4.15 -4.48
C LYS A 221 20.63 -3.28 -5.56
N TRP A 222 19.34 -2.98 -5.38
CA TRP A 222 18.57 -2.09 -6.27
C TRP A 222 18.82 -0.60 -6.00
N ASN A 223 19.80 -0.29 -5.17
CA ASN A 223 20.26 1.06 -4.88
C ASN A 223 21.72 1.20 -5.34
N LYS A 224 22.02 2.21 -6.15
CA LYS A 224 23.37 2.50 -6.67
C LYS A 224 24.40 2.74 -5.57
N ASN A 225 23.99 3.33 -4.45
CA ASN A 225 24.87 3.84 -3.41
C ASN A 225 24.55 3.14 -2.08
N GLN A 226 25.42 2.25 -1.61
CA GLN A 226 25.36 1.63 -0.27
C GLN A 226 26.65 1.91 0.50
N PRO A 227 26.74 1.73 1.84
CA PRO A 227 25.71 1.45 2.85
C PRO A 227 25.66 2.56 3.95
N ASN A 228 24.79 2.45 4.94
CA ASN A 228 24.72 3.29 6.17
C ASN A 228 23.98 4.65 6.04
N LEU A 229 22.65 4.67 5.89
CA LEU A 229 21.90 5.91 6.09
C LEU A 229 20.73 5.74 7.06
N GLN A 230 21.06 5.79 8.36
CA GLN A 230 20.18 6.38 9.37
C GLN A 230 20.20 7.92 9.34
N LYS A 231 20.87 8.57 8.37
CA LYS A 231 20.97 10.02 8.32
C LYS A 231 20.25 10.57 7.10
N LYS A 232 19.18 11.34 7.38
CA LYS A 232 18.32 12.14 6.49
C LYS A 232 17.13 11.43 5.82
N LEU A 233 16.15 11.04 6.62
CA LEU A 233 14.79 11.57 6.45
C LEU A 233 14.59 12.63 7.53
N VAL A 234 15.10 13.85 7.30
CA VAL A 234 14.71 15.02 8.08
C VAL A 234 13.77 15.82 7.20
N TRP A 235 12.50 15.82 7.59
CA TRP A 235 11.47 16.72 7.05
C TRP A 235 11.76 18.13 7.57
N PRO A 236 12.03 19.13 6.72
CA PRO A 236 12.22 20.48 7.22
C PRO A 236 10.85 21.07 7.55
N SER A 237 10.55 21.20 8.84
CA SER A 237 9.61 22.20 9.34
C SER A 237 10.25 22.93 10.51
N LYS A 238 10.67 24.17 10.26
CA LYS A 238 10.12 25.39 10.88
C LYS A 238 10.93 26.62 10.46
N ASN A 239 10.20 27.71 10.29
CA ASN A 239 10.70 29.07 10.09
C ASN A 239 11.59 29.52 11.26
N GLY A 240 12.58 30.37 10.96
CA GLY A 240 12.99 31.44 11.87
C GLY A 240 14.44 31.46 12.33
N SER A 241 15.16 32.46 11.81
CA SER A 241 16.28 33.23 12.40
C SER A 241 17.67 32.57 12.61
N GLN A 242 18.58 33.07 11.76
CA GLN A 242 19.95 33.52 12.00
C GLN A 242 21.06 32.50 12.32
N GLY A 243 22.16 32.62 11.56
CA GLY A 243 23.46 32.06 11.92
C GLY A 243 24.21 31.44 10.74
N ASN A 244 25.04 32.26 10.10
CA ASN A 244 25.92 31.93 8.98
C ASN A 244 26.85 30.73 9.29
N THR A 245 27.09 29.82 8.33
CA THR A 245 28.41 29.44 7.77
C THR A 245 28.21 28.28 6.78
N GLY A 246 28.71 28.44 5.56
CA GLY A 246 28.21 27.75 4.38
C GLY A 246 28.59 26.29 4.19
N MET A 247 27.83 25.63 3.31
CA MET A 247 28.37 24.74 2.28
C MET A 247 27.30 24.52 1.22
N LYS A 248 27.45 25.22 0.08
CA LYS A 248 26.88 24.82 -1.22
C LYS A 248 27.56 23.52 -1.65
N LEU A 249 26.81 22.57 -2.16
CA LEU A 249 27.21 21.51 -3.12
C LEU A 249 25.88 20.90 -3.61
N ILE A 250 25.24 21.46 -4.64
CA ILE A 250 25.37 21.06 -6.06
C ILE A 250 25.61 19.56 -6.18
N GLY A 251 24.53 18.83 -6.48
CA GLY A 251 24.53 17.40 -6.70
C GLY A 251 25.13 17.02 -8.05
N TYR A 252 25.84 15.89 -8.03
CA TYR A 252 25.95 14.94 -9.13
C TYR A 252 25.41 13.59 -8.62
#